data_AF-A0A2X2VD97-F1
#
_entry.id   AF-A0A2X2VD97-F1
#
_cell.length_a   1.000
_cell.length_b   1.000
_cell.length_c   1.000
_cell.angle_alpha   90.00
_cell.angle_beta   90.00
_cell.angle_gamma   90.00
#
_symmetry.space_group_name_H-M   'P 1'
#
loop_
_entity.id
_entity.type
_entity.pdbx_description
1 polymer ?
#
loop_
_entity_poly.entity_id
_entity_poly.type
_entity_poly.pdbx_seq_one_letter_code
_entity_poly.pdbx_strand_id
1 'polypeptide(L)'
;MLKINRYTCCILIFLLCFFCNAKAQKNIEYVLPTTAFNKEEAYKMLEEGNSSIEGTLSFKKRGYVNYPGYLAKVLLYPVTPHLMEYIELKKKYNSRKKQAAMTKEAAMARIETKTIDEKGHFMFTNIKPGKYYVVSLVTWEKVRSSQVQSGPVISNKNGLGIQMGGGSFSTETQYESRAYEEEVGEYIDVSGNNKVTVINIAK
;
A
#
# COMPACT_ATOMS: atom_id res chain seq x y z
N MET A 1 43.39 -0.15 49.07
CA MET A 1 43.60 -0.66 47.70
C MET A 1 42.44 -1.60 47.36
N LEU A 2 41.38 -1.09 46.72
CA LEU A 2 40.18 -1.90 46.40
C LEU A 2 40.46 -2.82 45.20
N LYS A 3 40.37 -4.13 45.40
CA LYS A 3 40.44 -5.14 44.32
C LYS A 3 39.08 -5.24 43.64
N ILE A 4 38.96 -4.69 42.44
CA ILE A 4 37.78 -4.84 41.59
C ILE A 4 37.85 -6.23 40.94
N ASN A 5 36.82 -7.04 41.19
CA ASN A 5 36.71 -8.42 40.73
C ASN A 5 36.51 -8.46 39.21
N ARG A 6 37.17 -9.37 38.49
CA ARG A 6 37.12 -9.41 37.01
C ARG A 6 35.73 -9.78 36.47
N TYR A 7 34.88 -10.40 37.29
CA TYR A 7 33.52 -10.79 36.95
C TYR A 7 32.50 -9.64 37.03
N THR A 8 32.76 -8.57 37.79
CA THR A 8 31.84 -7.41 37.88
C THR A 8 31.90 -6.52 36.64
N CYS A 9 32.97 -6.59 35.84
CA CYS A 9 33.09 -5.84 34.58
C CYS A 9 32.22 -6.45 33.46
N CYS A 10 32.13 -7.79 33.38
CA CYS A 10 31.33 -8.47 32.36
C CYS A 10 29.81 -8.34 32.57
N ILE A 11 29.35 -8.25 33.82
CA ILE A 11 27.92 -8.07 34.14
C ILE A 11 27.46 -6.64 33.81
N LEU A 12 28.33 -5.63 33.97
CA LEU A 12 28.03 -4.25 33.59
C LEU A 12 27.91 -4.05 32.07
N ILE A 13 28.70 -4.78 31.28
CA ILE A 13 28.70 -4.70 29.82
C ILE A 13 27.45 -5.38 29.23
N PHE A 14 26.98 -6.48 29.82
CA PHE A 14 25.75 -7.15 29.35
C PHE A 14 24.49 -6.32 29.61
N LEU A 15 24.46 -5.52 30.68
CA LEU A 15 23.38 -4.56 30.97
C LEU A 15 23.40 -3.34 30.04
N LEU A 16 24.57 -2.88 29.57
CA LEU A 16 24.65 -1.77 28.61
C LEU A 16 24.16 -2.15 27.20
N CYS A 17 24.33 -3.41 26.79
CA CYS A 17 23.88 -3.88 25.48
C CYS A 17 22.35 -4.03 25.35
N PHE A 18 21.61 -4.13 26.46
CA PHE A 18 20.16 -4.20 26.44
C PHE A 18 19.48 -2.83 26.19
N PHE A 19 20.16 -1.71 26.43
CA PHE A 19 19.57 -0.38 26.25
C PHE A 19 19.68 0.17 24.81
N CYS A 20 20.50 -0.42 23.94
CA CYS A 20 20.75 0.13 22.59
C CYS A 20 19.84 -0.40 21.47
N ASN A 21 18.83 -1.22 21.78
CA ASN A 21 17.85 -1.69 20.79
C ASN A 21 16.42 -1.20 21.07
N ALA A 22 16.27 0.00 21.62
CA ALA A 22 15.01 0.73 21.46
C ALA A 22 14.91 1.21 20.00
N LYS A 23 14.41 0.34 19.10
CA LYS A 23 13.87 0.83 17.82
C LYS A 23 12.80 1.86 18.19
N ALA A 24 13.09 3.15 18.00
CA ALA A 24 12.13 4.21 18.23
C ALA A 24 10.88 3.90 17.39
N GLN A 25 9.82 3.43 18.06
CA GLN A 25 8.52 3.20 17.46
C GLN A 25 8.07 4.57 16.94
N LYS A 26 8.18 4.79 15.62
CA LYS A 26 7.75 6.06 15.02
C LYS A 26 6.24 6.15 15.22
N ASN A 27 5.82 6.99 16.17
CA ASN A 27 4.41 7.26 16.41
C ASN A 27 3.85 7.97 15.17
N ILE A 28 2.78 7.42 14.60
CA ILE A 28 2.10 7.97 13.44
C ILE A 28 1.05 8.95 13.96
N GLU A 29 1.18 10.22 13.60
CA GLU A 29 0.17 11.24 13.90
C GLU A 29 -1.00 11.09 12.93
N TYR A 30 -2.21 10.90 13.47
CA TYR A 30 -3.43 10.81 12.68
C TYR A 30 -4.16 12.14 12.65
N VAL A 31 -4.54 12.58 11.44
CA VAL A 31 -5.39 13.76 11.24
C VAL A 31 -6.78 13.30 10.83
N LEU A 32 -7.78 13.65 11.63
CA LEU A 32 -9.18 13.36 11.34
C LEU A 32 -9.85 14.56 10.65
N PRO A 33 -10.91 14.33 9.85
CA PRO A 33 -11.82 15.38 9.41
C PRO A 33 -12.37 16.19 10.59
N THR A 34 -12.52 17.50 10.38
CA THR A 34 -13.17 18.42 11.31
C THR A 34 -14.69 18.36 11.19
N THR A 35 -15.21 18.03 10.01
CA THR A 35 -16.63 17.83 9.76
C THR A 35 -17.13 16.62 10.52
N ALA A 36 -18.22 16.76 11.27
CA ALA A 36 -18.83 15.65 11.99
C ALA A 36 -19.41 14.60 11.03
N PHE A 37 -19.29 13.32 11.38
CA PHE A 37 -19.88 12.24 10.61
C PHE A 37 -21.38 12.10 10.92
N ASN A 38 -22.23 12.34 9.92
CA ASN A 38 -23.67 12.09 10.02
C ASN A 38 -23.98 10.64 9.62
N LYS A 39 -24.14 9.78 10.63
CA LYS A 39 -24.41 8.36 10.44
C LYS A 39 -25.73 8.13 9.69
N GLU A 40 -26.82 8.73 10.14
CA GLU A 40 -28.15 8.47 9.59
C GLU A 40 -28.24 8.83 8.10
N GLU A 41 -27.67 9.97 7.73
CA GLU A 41 -27.61 10.41 6.33
C GLU A 41 -26.76 9.46 5.47
N ALA A 42 -25.58 9.06 5.95
CA ALA A 42 -24.71 8.13 5.22
C ALA A 42 -25.40 6.78 4.97
N TYR A 43 -26.06 6.22 5.98
CA TYR A 43 -26.79 4.95 5.82
C TYR A 43 -28.01 5.10 4.91
N LYS A 44 -28.72 6.23 4.93
CA LYS A 44 -29.83 6.53 4.02
C LYS A 44 -29.41 6.56 2.55
N MET A 45 -28.16 6.96 2.26
CA MET A 45 -27.59 6.92 0.91
C MET A 45 -27.18 5.49 0.48
N LEU A 46 -27.02 4.57 1.43
CA LEU A 46 -26.64 3.17 1.21
C LEU A 46 -27.82 2.19 1.27
N GLU A 47 -29.03 2.67 1.55
CA GLU A 47 -30.26 1.89 1.44
C GLU A 47 -30.39 1.25 0.05
N GLU A 48 -31.10 0.13 0.01
CA GLU A 48 -31.35 -0.58 -1.24
C GLU A 48 -32.03 0.32 -2.27
N GLY A 49 -31.49 0.29 -3.49
CA GLY A 49 -32.12 0.83 -4.68
C GLY A 49 -32.23 -0.25 -5.75
N ASN A 50 -32.47 0.18 -6.99
CA ASN A 50 -32.69 -0.75 -8.11
C ASN A 50 -31.69 -0.54 -9.26
N SER A 51 -30.60 0.20 -9.03
CA SER A 51 -29.55 0.42 -10.03
C SER A 51 -28.34 -0.48 -9.75
N SER A 52 -27.46 -0.59 -10.75
CA SER A 52 -26.22 -1.36 -10.62
C SER A 52 -25.03 -0.55 -11.14
N ILE A 53 -23.84 -0.89 -10.66
CA ILE A 53 -22.58 -0.32 -11.12
C ILE A 53 -21.73 -1.48 -11.60
N GLU A 54 -21.26 -1.39 -12.84
CA GLU A 54 -20.28 -2.30 -13.41
C GLU A 54 -19.02 -1.50 -13.70
N GLY A 55 -17.86 -2.03 -13.33
CA GLY A 55 -16.65 -1.26 -13.51
C GLY A 55 -15.38 -2.07 -13.64
N THR A 56 -14.31 -1.35 -14.02
CA THR A 56 -12.94 -1.87 -14.09
C THR A 56 -12.02 -0.98 -13.26
N LEU A 57 -11.10 -1.58 -12.49
CA LEU A 57 -10.07 -0.89 -11.71
C LEU A 57 -8.68 -1.20 -12.26
N SER A 58 -7.86 -0.18 -12.51
CA SER A 58 -6.48 -0.37 -12.96
C SER A 58 -5.51 0.67 -12.42
N PHE A 59 -4.24 0.28 -12.28
CA PHE A 59 -3.14 1.16 -11.88
C PHE A 59 -1.98 1.05 -12.87
N LYS A 60 -1.63 2.16 -13.52
CA LYS A 60 -0.53 2.21 -14.48
C LYS A 60 0.72 2.80 -13.84
N LYS A 61 1.78 1.98 -13.78
CA LYS A 61 3.09 2.43 -13.29
C LYS A 61 4.20 1.88 -14.16
N ARG A 62 5.09 2.77 -14.62
CA ARG A 62 6.28 2.40 -15.43
C ARG A 62 5.94 1.59 -16.68
N GLY A 63 4.83 1.90 -17.34
CA GLY A 63 4.38 1.21 -18.57
C GLY A 63 3.58 -0.08 -18.32
N TYR A 64 3.57 -0.60 -17.09
CA TYR A 64 2.77 -1.76 -16.72
C TYR A 64 1.40 -1.34 -16.21
N VAL A 65 0.37 -2.07 -16.61
CA VAL A 65 -0.98 -1.96 -16.06
C VAL A 65 -1.15 -3.08 -15.04
N ASN A 66 -1.44 -2.70 -13.81
CA ASN A 66 -1.70 -3.61 -12.70
C ASN A 66 -3.20 -3.56 -12.40
N TYR A 67 -3.78 -4.70 -12.06
CA TYR A 67 -5.18 -4.83 -11.67
C TYR A 67 -5.24 -5.28 -10.21
N PRO A 68 -6.31 -4.97 -9.47
CA PRO A 68 -6.58 -5.68 -8.23
C PRO A 68 -6.67 -7.19 -8.54
N GLY A 69 -6.13 -8.02 -7.64
CA GLY A 69 -6.18 -9.48 -7.81
C GLY A 69 -7.61 -10.03 -7.85
N TYR A 70 -7.80 -11.27 -8.28
CA TYR A 70 -9.09 -11.94 -8.19
C TYR A 70 -9.61 -11.99 -6.74
N LEU A 71 -10.90 -11.70 -6.55
CA LEU A 71 -11.55 -11.59 -5.23
C LEU A 71 -11.01 -10.45 -4.33
N ALA A 72 -10.26 -9.50 -4.88
CA ALA A 72 -9.85 -8.30 -4.17
C ALA A 72 -11.07 -7.45 -3.80
N LYS A 73 -11.03 -6.81 -2.63
CA LYS A 73 -12.14 -6.01 -2.12
C LYS A 73 -12.29 -4.72 -2.92
N VAL A 74 -13.52 -4.40 -3.30
CA VAL A 74 -13.90 -3.11 -3.86
C VAL A 74 -14.93 -2.49 -2.93
N LEU A 75 -14.65 -1.28 -2.46
CA LEU A 75 -15.46 -0.57 -1.46
C LEU A 75 -16.18 0.59 -2.13
N LEU A 76 -17.45 0.76 -1.77
CA LEU A 76 -18.29 1.86 -2.23
C LEU A 76 -18.76 2.66 -1.01
N TYR A 77 -18.33 3.91 -0.95
CA TYR A 77 -18.67 4.85 0.12
C TYR A 77 -19.68 5.89 -0.40
N PRO A 78 -20.67 6.28 0.41
CA PRO A 78 -21.54 7.42 0.08
C PRO A 78 -20.72 8.72 0.18
N VAL A 79 -20.88 9.63 -0.79
CA VAL A 79 -20.16 10.91 -0.78
C VAL A 79 -20.80 11.85 0.24
N THR A 80 -20.24 11.84 1.44
CA THR A 80 -20.59 12.74 2.55
C THR A 80 -19.57 13.87 2.67
N PRO A 81 -19.94 15.01 3.29
CA PRO A 81 -18.98 16.08 3.62
C PRO A 81 -17.75 15.59 4.37
N HIS A 82 -17.93 14.70 5.36
CA HIS A 82 -16.83 14.08 6.10
C HIS A 82 -15.90 13.25 5.19
N LEU A 83 -16.44 12.49 4.22
CA LEU A 83 -15.62 11.72 3.28
C LEU A 83 -14.80 12.61 2.36
N MET A 84 -15.40 13.70 1.85
CA MET A 84 -14.70 14.66 0.99
C MET A 84 -13.51 15.28 1.70
N GLU A 85 -13.70 15.75 2.93
CA GLU A 85 -12.62 16.29 3.75
C GLU A 85 -11.54 15.23 4.03
N TYR A 86 -11.93 13.99 4.35
CA TYR A 86 -10.96 12.90 4.52
C TYR A 86 -10.09 12.68 3.28
N ILE A 87 -10.67 12.68 2.08
CA ILE A 87 -9.94 12.48 0.82
C ILE A 87 -8.96 13.65 0.57
N GLU A 88 -9.35 14.88 0.89
CA GLU A 88 -8.45 16.04 0.82
C GLU A 88 -7.29 15.95 1.83
N LEU A 89 -7.60 15.60 3.08
CA LEU A 89 -6.59 15.38 4.12
C LEU A 89 -5.63 14.28 3.71
N LYS A 90 -6.11 13.20 3.09
CA LYS A 90 -5.27 12.10 2.62
C LYS A 90 -4.31 12.52 1.52
N LYS A 91 -4.74 13.40 0.60
CA LYS A 91 -3.83 13.99 -0.41
C LYS A 91 -2.73 14.83 0.25
N LYS A 92 -3.05 15.53 1.34
CA LYS A 92 -2.09 16.38 2.08
C LYS A 92 -1.19 15.60 3.03
N TYR A 93 -1.73 14.58 3.70
CA TYR A 93 -1.10 13.81 4.76
C TYR A 93 -1.08 12.32 4.39
N ASN A 94 -0.06 11.93 3.61
CA ASN A 94 0.20 10.53 3.24
C ASN A 94 1.68 10.19 3.45
N SER A 95 2.20 10.47 4.66
CA SER A 95 3.60 10.23 5.00
C SER A 95 3.72 9.13 6.05
N ARG A 96 4.94 8.64 6.27
CA ARG A 96 5.21 7.67 7.35
C ARG A 96 5.07 8.23 8.76
N LYS A 97 4.98 9.55 8.91
CA LYS A 97 4.88 10.23 10.22
C LYS A 97 3.49 10.80 10.49
N LYS A 98 2.78 11.18 9.43
CA LYS A 98 1.50 11.87 9.50
C LYS A 98 0.57 11.37 8.40
N GLN A 99 -0.58 10.86 8.79
CA GLN A 99 -1.56 10.21 7.92
C GLN A 99 -2.96 10.74 8.20
N ALA A 100 -3.76 10.93 7.16
CA ALA A 100 -5.20 11.14 7.33
C ALA A 100 -5.89 9.84 7.74
N ALA A 101 -6.82 9.93 8.68
CA ALA A 101 -7.67 8.81 9.10
C ALA A 101 -9.13 9.26 9.14
N MET A 102 -10.02 8.29 9.17
CA MET A 102 -11.45 8.50 9.42
C MET A 102 -11.84 7.81 10.73
N THR A 103 -12.94 8.25 11.33
CA THR A 103 -13.51 7.54 12.48
C THR A 103 -13.93 6.13 12.08
N LYS A 104 -13.98 5.20 13.04
CA LYS A 104 -14.41 3.82 12.80
C LYS A 104 -15.81 3.76 12.19
N GLU A 105 -16.72 4.61 12.67
CA GLU A 105 -18.09 4.68 12.17
C GLU A 105 -18.16 5.13 10.71
N ALA A 106 -17.42 6.19 10.35
CA ALA A 106 -17.32 6.64 8.97
C ALA A 106 -16.72 5.56 8.06
N ALA A 107 -15.71 4.82 8.54
CA ALA A 107 -15.13 3.71 7.80
C ALA A 107 -16.12 2.58 7.53
N MET A 108 -17.06 2.33 8.45
CA MET A 108 -18.03 1.23 8.36
C MET A 108 -19.24 1.55 7.47
N ALA A 109 -19.52 2.81 7.18
CA ALA A 109 -20.61 3.21 6.29
C ALA A 109 -20.22 3.03 4.81
N ARG A 110 -20.23 1.78 4.34
CA ARG A 110 -19.86 1.39 2.97
C ARG A 110 -20.56 0.10 2.54
N ILE A 111 -20.59 -0.14 1.24
CA ILE A 111 -20.91 -1.44 0.64
C ILE A 111 -19.59 -2.07 0.16
N GLU A 112 -19.46 -3.39 0.30
CA GLU A 112 -18.28 -4.15 -0.14
C GLU A 112 -18.69 -5.17 -1.20
N THR A 113 -17.96 -5.18 -2.32
CA THR A 113 -18.00 -6.25 -3.32
C THR A 113 -16.58 -6.76 -3.55
N LYS A 114 -16.41 -7.65 -4.52
CA LYS A 114 -15.10 -8.16 -4.92
C LYS A 114 -14.91 -8.07 -6.43
N THR A 115 -13.67 -8.03 -6.87
CA THR A 115 -13.35 -8.25 -8.28
C THR A 115 -13.77 -9.65 -8.72
N ILE A 116 -14.31 -9.73 -9.93
CA ILE A 116 -14.86 -10.96 -10.51
C ILE A 116 -13.83 -11.70 -11.38
N ASP A 117 -12.71 -11.04 -11.71
CA ASP A 117 -11.60 -11.64 -12.46
C ASP A 117 -10.26 -10.94 -12.17
N GLU A 118 -9.21 -11.38 -12.86
CA GLU A 118 -7.86 -10.83 -12.77
C GLU A 118 -7.65 -9.53 -13.58
N LYS A 119 -8.70 -9.05 -14.27
CA LYS A 119 -8.69 -7.80 -15.04
C LYS A 119 -9.33 -6.65 -14.26
N GLY A 120 -9.61 -6.87 -12.98
CA GLY A 120 -10.13 -5.83 -12.10
C GLY A 120 -11.59 -5.46 -12.38
N HIS A 121 -12.36 -6.31 -13.07
CA HIS A 121 -13.79 -6.09 -13.24
C HIS A 121 -14.50 -6.29 -11.90
N PHE A 122 -15.56 -5.51 -11.63
CA PHE A 122 -16.38 -5.62 -10.42
C PHE A 122 -17.82 -5.20 -10.69
N MET A 123 -18.73 -5.59 -9.80
CA MET A 123 -20.13 -5.17 -9.86
C MET A 123 -20.71 -4.90 -8.47
N PHE A 124 -21.51 -3.85 -8.38
CA PHE A 124 -22.42 -3.58 -7.28
C PHE A 124 -23.87 -3.64 -7.80
N THR A 125 -24.75 -4.28 -7.03
CA THR A 125 -26.19 -4.38 -7.33
C THR A 125 -27.01 -3.69 -6.26
N ASN A 126 -28.27 -3.39 -6.56
CA ASN A 126 -29.24 -2.79 -5.64
C ASN A 126 -28.79 -1.44 -5.08
N ILE A 127 -28.17 -0.62 -5.93
CA ILE A 127 -27.63 0.69 -5.57
C ILE A 127 -28.68 1.76 -5.79
N LYS A 128 -28.83 2.64 -4.80
CA LYS A 128 -29.68 3.83 -4.88
C LYS A 128 -29.04 4.89 -5.78
N PRO A 129 -29.82 5.73 -6.47
CA PRO A 129 -29.25 6.87 -7.17
C PRO A 129 -28.56 7.82 -6.20
N GLY A 130 -27.38 8.31 -6.58
CA GLY A 130 -26.58 9.17 -5.71
C GLY A 130 -25.12 9.23 -6.12
N LYS A 131 -24.36 10.00 -5.32
CA LYS A 131 -22.91 10.15 -5.50
C LYS A 131 -22.17 9.20 -4.57
N TYR A 132 -21.24 8.46 -5.14
CA TYR A 132 -20.43 7.47 -4.43
C TYR A 132 -18.95 7.65 -4.72
N TYR A 133 -18.11 7.12 -3.84
CA TYR A 133 -16.68 6.97 -4.06
C TYR A 133 -16.35 5.49 -4.06
N VAL A 134 -15.86 4.99 -5.19
CA VAL A 134 -15.46 3.59 -5.36
C VAL A 134 -13.96 3.50 -5.21
N VAL A 135 -13.48 2.51 -4.45
CA VAL A 135 -12.06 2.38 -4.14
C VAL A 135 -11.62 0.93 -3.94
N SER A 136 -10.40 0.61 -4.36
CA SER A 136 -9.74 -0.67 -4.10
C SER A 136 -8.22 -0.49 -3.95
N LEU A 137 -7.56 -1.52 -3.44
CA LEU A 137 -6.11 -1.59 -3.36
C LEU A 137 -5.58 -2.44 -4.52
N VAL A 138 -4.61 -1.90 -5.25
CA VAL A 138 -3.90 -2.58 -6.33
C VAL A 138 -2.47 -2.84 -5.91
N THR A 139 -2.08 -4.11 -5.89
CA THR A 139 -0.70 -4.50 -5.66
C THR A 139 0.10 -4.33 -6.93
N TRP A 140 1.30 -3.76 -6.82
CA TRP A 140 2.27 -3.68 -7.91
C TRP A 140 3.66 -3.99 -7.40
N GLU A 141 4.50 -4.55 -8.27
CA GLU A 141 5.85 -4.94 -7.91
C GLU A 141 6.89 -3.99 -8.48
N LYS A 142 7.82 -3.58 -7.64
CA LYS A 142 9.04 -2.90 -8.06
C LYS A 142 10.16 -3.93 -8.14
N VAL A 143 10.56 -4.26 -9.37
CA VAL A 143 11.75 -5.06 -9.63
C VAL A 143 12.96 -4.14 -9.83
N ARG A 144 14.09 -4.47 -9.20
CA ARG A 144 15.40 -3.86 -9.43
C ARG A 144 16.36 -4.95 -9.88
N SER A 145 17.21 -4.63 -10.85
CA SER A 145 18.32 -5.48 -11.27
C SER A 145 19.64 -4.85 -10.88
N SER A 146 20.56 -5.64 -10.34
CA SER A 146 21.95 -5.26 -10.09
C SER A 146 22.89 -6.29 -10.71
N GLN A 147 24.04 -5.83 -11.20
CA GLN A 147 25.13 -6.71 -11.62
C GLN A 147 26.01 -6.97 -10.40
N VAL A 148 26.22 -8.23 -10.06
CA VAL A 148 27.09 -8.64 -8.96
C VAL A 148 28.20 -9.52 -9.52
N GLN A 149 29.44 -9.29 -9.08
CA GLN A 149 30.56 -10.12 -9.48
C GLN A 149 30.35 -11.54 -8.91
N SER A 150 30.17 -12.52 -9.79
CA SER A 150 30.20 -13.92 -9.38
C SER A 150 31.66 -14.39 -9.38
N GLY A 151 32.16 -14.80 -8.21
CA GLY A 151 33.49 -15.42 -8.05
C GLY A 151 34.69 -14.49 -7.80
N PRO A 152 35.80 -15.04 -7.26
CA PRO A 152 37.00 -14.28 -6.93
C PRO A 152 37.82 -13.91 -8.16
N VAL A 153 38.38 -12.69 -8.15
CA VAL A 153 39.41 -12.26 -9.10
C VAL A 153 40.75 -12.76 -8.58
N ILE A 154 41.25 -13.86 -9.14
CA ILE A 154 42.59 -14.36 -8.83
C ILE A 154 43.49 -14.07 -10.03
N SER A 155 44.43 -13.13 -9.85
CA SER A 155 45.55 -12.98 -10.78
C SER A 155 46.46 -14.19 -10.60
N ASN A 156 46.44 -15.11 -11.56
CA ASN A 156 47.32 -16.27 -11.54
C ASN A 156 48.73 -15.79 -11.88
N LYS A 157 49.71 -16.02 -10.99
CA LYS A 157 51.12 -15.70 -11.22
C LYS A 157 51.96 -16.98 -11.33
N ASN A 158 52.97 -16.99 -12.19
CA ASN A 158 53.94 -18.10 -12.22
C ASN A 158 54.95 -17.98 -11.05
N GLY A 159 55.83 -18.99 -10.90
CA GLY A 159 56.89 -19.01 -9.88
C GLY A 159 57.94 -17.88 -9.99
N LEU A 160 57.88 -17.06 -11.04
CA LEU A 160 58.71 -15.86 -11.25
C LEU A 160 57.94 -14.56 -10.98
N GLY A 161 56.70 -14.65 -10.49
CA GLY A 161 55.83 -13.50 -10.19
C GLY A 161 55.14 -12.86 -11.38
N ILE A 162 55.28 -13.42 -12.59
CA ILE A 162 54.64 -12.91 -13.82
C ILE A 162 53.17 -13.35 -13.86
N GLN A 163 52.26 -12.42 -14.13
CA GLN A 163 50.83 -12.71 -14.28
C GLN A 163 50.57 -13.52 -15.56
N MET A 164 50.06 -14.74 -15.40
CA MET A 164 49.82 -15.72 -16.48
C MET A 164 48.38 -15.73 -16.98
N GLY A 165 47.47 -15.01 -16.31
CA GLY A 165 46.08 -14.88 -16.72
C GLY A 165 45.15 -14.49 -15.57
N GLY A 166 44.01 -13.90 -15.94
CA GLY A 166 42.89 -13.55 -15.06
C GLY A 166 41.77 -13.01 -15.95
N GLY A 167 40.66 -13.75 -16.03
CA GLY A 167 39.48 -13.34 -16.77
C GLY A 167 38.41 -12.83 -15.81
N SER A 168 37.59 -11.88 -16.28
CA SER A 168 36.30 -11.58 -15.64
C SER A 168 35.38 -12.78 -15.85
N PHE A 169 34.87 -13.36 -14.76
CA PHE A 169 33.70 -14.25 -14.85
C PHE A 169 32.45 -13.39 -14.93
N SER A 170 31.42 -13.90 -15.61
CA SER A 170 30.15 -13.21 -15.85
C SER A 170 29.64 -12.54 -14.58
N THR A 171 29.33 -11.26 -14.69
CA THR A 171 28.48 -10.61 -13.70
C THR A 171 27.15 -11.36 -13.65
N GLU A 172 26.74 -11.79 -12.47
CA GLU A 172 25.42 -12.37 -12.26
C GLU A 172 24.43 -11.21 -12.14
N THR A 173 23.34 -11.27 -12.88
CA THR A 173 22.25 -10.29 -12.73
C THR A 173 21.35 -10.76 -11.60
N GLN A 174 21.38 -10.04 -10.47
CA GLN A 174 20.49 -10.29 -9.36
C GLN A 174 19.23 -9.44 -9.50
N TYR A 175 18.07 -10.04 -9.22
CA TYR A 175 16.78 -9.36 -9.23
C TYR A 175 16.22 -9.28 -7.80
N GLU A 176 15.91 -8.06 -7.36
CA GLU A 176 15.17 -7.81 -6.13
C GLU A 176 13.76 -7.34 -6.48
N SER A 177 12.73 -8.09 -6.10
CA SER A 177 11.35 -7.66 -6.20
C SER A 177 10.82 -7.18 -4.84
N ARG A 178 10.02 -6.13 -4.86
CA ARG A 178 9.26 -5.67 -3.69
C ARG A 178 7.86 -5.26 -4.10
N ALA A 179 6.87 -5.90 -3.49
CA ALA A 179 5.47 -5.54 -3.65
C ALA A 179 5.12 -4.26 -2.86
N TYR A 180 4.25 -3.46 -3.44
CA TYR A 180 3.65 -2.26 -2.88
C TYR A 180 2.16 -2.29 -3.16
N GLU A 181 1.37 -1.67 -2.30
CA GLU A 181 -0.06 -1.45 -2.53
C GLU A 181 -0.30 0.02 -2.85
N GLU A 182 -1.16 0.25 -3.83
CA GLU A 182 -1.61 1.58 -4.22
C GLU A 182 -3.13 1.62 -4.17
N GLU A 183 -3.69 2.66 -3.58
CA GLU A 183 -5.13 2.87 -3.62
C GLU A 183 -5.55 3.51 -4.94
N VAL A 184 -6.54 2.89 -5.58
CA VAL A 184 -7.19 3.35 -6.82
C VAL A 184 -8.65 3.60 -6.50
N GLY A 185 -9.11 4.84 -6.70
CA GLY A 185 -10.50 5.20 -6.45
C GLY A 185 -10.92 6.50 -7.10
N GLU A 186 -12.22 6.64 -7.31
CA GLU A 186 -12.83 7.76 -8.04
C GLU A 186 -14.28 8.02 -7.59
N TYR A 187 -14.72 9.26 -7.77
CA TYR A 187 -16.11 9.66 -7.54
C TYR A 187 -16.98 9.28 -8.73
N ILE A 188 -18.15 8.71 -8.44
CA ILE A 188 -19.12 8.30 -9.44
C ILE A 188 -20.50 8.89 -9.12
N ASP A 189 -21.29 9.06 -10.17
CA ASP A 189 -22.69 9.49 -10.07
C ASP A 189 -23.58 8.39 -10.67
N VAL A 190 -24.43 7.80 -9.84
CA VAL A 190 -25.42 6.79 -10.27
C VAL A 190 -26.69 7.51 -10.66
N SER A 191 -26.85 7.71 -11.97
CA SER A 191 -28.02 8.41 -12.51
C SER A 191 -29.28 7.54 -12.46
N GLY A 192 -30.32 7.97 -11.75
CA GLY A 192 -31.68 7.40 -11.80
C GLY A 192 -31.83 5.92 -11.40
N ASN A 193 -33.08 5.48 -11.27
CA ASN A 193 -33.43 4.10 -10.91
C ASN A 193 -33.39 3.16 -12.13
N ASN A 194 -33.15 1.86 -11.88
CA ASN A 194 -33.15 0.79 -12.89
C ASN A 194 -32.10 1.00 -14.01
N LYS A 195 -30.95 1.61 -13.68
CA LYS A 195 -29.86 1.82 -14.64
C LYS A 195 -28.60 1.08 -14.24
N VAL A 196 -27.83 0.67 -15.25
CA VAL A 196 -26.46 0.19 -15.08
C VAL A 196 -25.50 1.33 -15.39
N THR A 197 -24.67 1.68 -14.41
CA THR A 197 -23.62 2.69 -14.57
C THR A 197 -22.30 1.97 -14.85
N VAL A 198 -21.75 2.15 -16.05
CA VAL A 198 -20.49 1.52 -16.47
C VAL A 198 -19.33 2.49 -16.27
N ILE A 199 -18.29 2.07 -15.54
CA ILE A 199 -17.16 2.93 -15.15
C ILE A 199 -15.79 2.29 -15.40
N ASN A 200 -14.78 3.10 -15.68
CA ASN A 200 -13.39 2.68 -15.75
C ASN A 200 -12.54 3.59 -14.87
N ILE A 201 -12.05 3.04 -13.76
CA ILE A 201 -11.26 3.76 -12.77
C ILE A 201 -9.80 3.40 -12.99
N ALA A 202 -9.01 4.37 -13.45
CA ALA A 202 -7.59 4.21 -13.74
C ALA A 202 -6.75 5.28 -13.02
N LYS A 203 -5.60 4.87 -12.47
CA LYS A 203 -4.64 5.76 -11.79
C LYS A 203 -3.23 5.62 -12.35
#